data_AF-A0A1Q6XE88-F1
#
_entry.id   AF-A0A1Q6XE88-F1
#
_cell.length_a   1.000
_cell.length_b   1.000
_cell.length_c   1.000
_cell.angle_alpha   90.00
_cell.angle_beta   90.00
_cell.angle_gamma   90.00
#
_symmetry.space_group_name_H-M   'P 1'
#
loop_
_entity.id
_entity.type
_entity.pdbx_description
1 polymer ?
#
loop_
_entity_poly.entity_id
_entity_poly.type
_entity_poly.pdbx_seq_one_letter_code
_entity_poly.pdbx_strand_id
1 'polypeptide(L)' 'MSDARDALAQTSGVPAERLELDDEAVRELLELARVAAHDSGERTNAPLLCYLVGRAQDGASLDELADAVRRSTS' A
#
# COMPACT_ATOMS: atom_id res chain seq x y z
N MET A 1 -1.94 -9.09 12.06
CA MET A 1 -1.79 -9.18 10.59
C MET A 1 -1.85 -10.62 10.09
N SER A 2 -1.15 -11.59 10.71
CA SER A 2 -1.13 -12.99 10.24
C SER A 2 -2.52 -13.57 9.95
N ASP A 3 -3.45 -13.52 10.91
CA ASP A 3 -4.79 -14.11 10.72
C ASP A 3 -5.57 -13.50 9.53
N ALA A 4 -5.48 -12.18 9.34
CA ALA A 4 -6.12 -11.50 8.23
C ALA A 4 -5.43 -11.81 6.89
N ARG A 5 -4.09 -11.86 6.87
CA ARG A 5 -3.31 -12.25 5.70
C ARG A 5 -3.65 -13.67 5.27
N ASP A 6 -3.71 -14.60 6.21
CA ASP A 6 -3.96 -16.01 5.94
C ASP A 6 -5.40 -16.22 5.42
N ALA A 7 -6.38 -15.48 5.95
CA ALA A 7 -7.75 -15.47 5.43
C ALA A 7 -7.85 -14.88 4.01
N LEU A 8 -7.09 -13.81 3.72
CA LEU A 8 -7.01 -13.22 2.38
C LEU A 8 -6.34 -14.19 1.40
N ALA A 9 -5.26 -14.86 1.80
CA ALA A 9 -4.56 -15.85 0.98
C ALA A 9 -5.51 -17.00 0.59
N GLN A 10 -6.24 -17.55 1.56
CA GLN A 10 -7.23 -18.61 1.31
C GLN A 10 -8.33 -18.17 0.35
N THR A 11 -8.84 -16.95 0.50
CA THR A 11 -9.97 -16.46 -0.30
C THR A 11 -9.56 -16.06 -1.73
N SER A 12 -8.39 -15.45 -1.88
CA SER A 12 -7.91 -14.92 -3.16
C SER A 12 -7.12 -15.93 -4.00
N GLY A 13 -6.62 -17.00 -3.38
CA GLY A 13 -5.68 -17.93 -4.00
C GLY A 13 -4.26 -17.36 -4.14
N VAL A 14 -3.99 -16.15 -3.64
CA VAL A 14 -2.63 -15.58 -3.58
C VAL A 14 -1.87 -16.26 -2.43
N PRO A 15 -0.66 -16.80 -2.65
CA PRO A 15 0.16 -17.36 -1.57
C PRO A 15 0.42 -16.35 -0.46
N ALA A 16 0.38 -16.79 0.80
CA ALA A 16 0.55 -15.90 1.95
C ALA A 16 1.92 -15.19 1.95
N GLU A 17 2.94 -15.84 1.40
CA GLU A 17 4.29 -15.29 1.25
C GLU A 17 4.32 -14.09 0.31
N ARG A 18 3.40 -14.02 -0.68
CA ARG A 18 3.25 -12.85 -1.55
C ARG A 18 2.45 -11.72 -0.91
N LEU A 19 1.79 -11.99 0.22
CA LEU A 19 1.06 -11.00 1.01
C LEU A 19 1.86 -10.56 2.24
N GLU A 20 3.07 -11.08 2.44
CA GLU A 20 3.98 -10.59 3.48
C GLU A 20 4.51 -9.21 3.11
N LEU A 21 4.54 -8.35 4.11
CA LEU A 21 5.15 -7.02 4.03
C LEU A 21 6.31 -7.02 5.01
N ASP A 22 7.49 -6.64 4.53
CA ASP A 22 8.60 -6.36 5.42
C ASP A 22 8.43 -5.00 6.12
N ASP A 23 9.28 -4.73 7.11
CA ASP A 23 9.21 -3.52 7.91
C ASP A 23 9.43 -2.24 7.09
N GLU A 24 10.12 -2.32 5.95
CA GLU A 24 10.36 -1.20 5.04
C GLU A 24 9.09 -0.88 4.25
N ALA A 25 8.48 -1.87 3.61
CA ALA A 25 7.23 -1.74 2.90
C ALA A 25 6.09 -1.25 3.80
N VAL A 26 6.02 -1.73 5.05
CA VAL A 26 5.06 -1.23 6.04
C VAL A 26 5.26 0.26 6.31
N ARG A 27 6.50 0.69 6.54
CA ARG A 27 6.82 2.10 6.81
C ARG A 27 6.49 2.98 5.60
N GLU A 28 6.85 2.55 4.39
CA GLU A 28 6.56 3.27 3.15
C GLU A 28 5.05 3.45 2.94
N LEU A 29 4.27 2.37 3.04
CA LEU A 29 2.82 2.40 2.86
C LEU A 29 2.10 3.29 3.89
N LEU A 30 2.55 3.25 5.14
CA LEU A 30 1.99 4.09 6.20
C LEU A 30 2.34 5.57 5.98
N GLU A 31 3.52 5.88 5.45
CA GLU A 31 3.90 7.23 5.09
C GLU A 31 3.06 7.76 3.91
N LEU A 32 2.85 6.95 2.86
CA LEU A 32 1.97 7.31 1.75
C LEU A 32 0.53 7.55 2.21
N ALA A 33 0.01 6.69 3.08
CA ALA A 33 -1.29 6.87 3.70
C ALA A 33 -1.39 8.19 4.47
N ARG A 34 -0.34 8.53 5.23
CA ARG A 34 -0.25 9.78 5.99
C ARG A 34 -0.30 11.00 5.07
N VAL A 35 0.50 11.00 4.00
CA VAL A 35 0.53 12.07 2.98
C VAL A 35 -0.86 12.23 2.36
N ALA A 36 -1.46 11.14 1.88
CA ALA A 36 -2.77 11.19 1.25
C ALA A 36 -3.88 11.71 2.16
N ALA A 37 -3.89 11.33 3.44
CA ALA A 37 -4.90 11.80 4.40
C ALA A 37 -4.72 13.29 4.77
N HIS A 38 -3.49 13.79 4.84
CA HIS A 38 -3.22 15.16 5.28
C HIS A 38 -3.28 16.17 4.14
N ASP A 39 -2.67 15.88 2.99
CA ASP A 39 -2.57 16.85 1.90
C ASP A 39 -3.91 17.08 1.19
N SER A 40 -4.77 16.07 1.17
CA SER A 40 -6.10 16.15 0.56
C SER A 40 -7.20 16.66 1.50
N GLY A 41 -6.95 16.69 2.81
CA GLY A 41 -7.96 16.97 3.84
C GLY A 41 -8.98 15.85 4.09
N GLU A 42 -8.98 14.79 3.26
CA GLU A 42 -9.96 13.70 3.31
C GLU A 42 -9.27 12.40 3.75
N ARG A 43 -9.56 11.96 4.99
CA ARG A 43 -8.97 10.74 5.57
C ARG A 43 -9.26 9.46 4.77
N THR A 44 -10.31 9.47 3.96
CA THR A 44 -10.68 8.36 3.04
C THR A 44 -9.63 8.12 1.96
N ASN A 45 -8.80 9.10 1.64
CA ASN A 45 -7.78 8.97 0.60
C ASN A 45 -6.62 8.05 1.01
N ALA A 46 -6.33 7.90 2.31
CA ALA A 46 -5.31 6.97 2.79
C ALA A 46 -5.54 5.52 2.33
N PRO A 47 -6.66 4.86 2.68
CA PRO A 47 -6.90 3.48 2.24
C PRO A 47 -7.07 3.34 0.72
N LEU A 48 -7.64 4.35 0.05
CA LEU A 48 -7.81 4.34 -1.40
C LEU A 48 -6.45 4.40 -2.12
N LEU A 49 -5.53 5.23 -1.65
CA LEU A 49 -4.17 5.26 -2.19
C LEU A 49 -3.45 3.93 -2.00
N CYS A 50 -3.49 3.35 -0.78
CA CYS A 50 -2.87 2.04 -0.53
C CYS A 50 -3.44 0.94 -1.44
N TYR A 51 -4.75 0.96 -1.73
CA TYR A 51 -5.36 0.05 -2.70
C TYR A 51 -4.81 0.26 -4.12
N LEU A 52 -4.66 1.50 -4.57
CA LEU A 52 -4.10 1.82 -5.88
C LEU A 52 -2.64 1.38 -6.01
N VAL A 53 -1.83 1.60 -4.96
CA VAL A 53 -0.44 1.10 -4.88
C VAL A 53 -0.41 -0.42 -5.01
N GLY A 54 -1.26 -1.12 -4.26
CA GLY A 54 -1.37 -2.59 -4.35
C GLY A 54 -1.75 -3.09 -5.75
N ARG A 55 -2.63 -2.39 -6.47
CA ARG A 55 -2.98 -2.74 -7.86
C ARG A 55 -1.85 -2.48 -8.86
N ALA A 56 -0.94 -1.56 -8.56
CA ALA A 56 0.12 -1.15 -9.48
C ALA A 56 1.43 -1.93 -9.28
N GLN A 57 1.60 -2.63 -8.14
CA GLN A 57 2.83 -3.36 -7.81
C GLN A 57 3.21 -4.47 -8.79
N ASP A 58 2.27 -5.01 -9.57
CA ASP A 58 2.59 -5.98 -10.63
C ASP A 58 3.44 -5.38 -11.76
N GLY A 59 3.47 -4.04 -11.87
CA GLY A 59 4.18 -3.32 -12.94
C GLY A 59 5.30 -2.38 -12.47
N ALA A 60 5.45 -2.15 -11.16
CA ALA A 60 6.44 -1.22 -10.61
C ALA A 60 6.76 -1.59 -9.15
N SER A 61 7.97 -1.24 -8.70
CA SER A 61 8.34 -1.42 -7.29
C SER A 61 7.57 -0.46 -6.38
N LEU A 62 7.48 -0.79 -5.09
CA LEU A 62 6.87 0.10 -4.11
C LEU A 62 7.58 1.46 -4.06
N ASP A 63 8.91 1.48 -4.17
CA ASP A 63 9.71 2.71 -4.20
C ASP A 63 9.35 3.60 -5.40
N GLU A 64 9.26 3.02 -6.60
CA GLU A 64 8.89 3.74 -7.82
C GLU A 64 7.49 4.36 -7.70
N LEU A 65 6.56 3.62 -7.10
CA LEU A 65 5.19 4.09 -6.85
C LEU A 65 5.15 5.18 -5.77
N ALA A 66 5.93 5.03 -4.70
CA ALA A 66 6.03 6.02 -3.64
C ALA A 66 6.60 7.35 -4.17
N ASP A 67 7.63 7.29 -4.99
CA ASP A 67 8.22 8.45 -5.64
C ASP A 67 7.27 9.13 -6.64
N ALA A 68 6.40 8.37 -7.31
CA ALA A 68 5.35 8.95 -8.15
C ALA A 68 4.32 9.73 -7.31
N VAL A 69 3.89 9.19 -6.16
CA VAL A 69 2.96 9.88 -5.25
C VAL A 69 3.58 11.15 -4.69
N ARG A 70 4.81 11.08 -4.15
CA ARG A 70 5.51 12.24 -3.56
C ARG A 70 5.67 13.40 -4.54
N ARG A 71 5.95 13.10 -5.81
CA ARG A 71 6.04 14.11 -6.88
C ARG A 71 4.70 14.76 -7.22
N SER A 72 3.57 14.09 -6.94
CA SER A 72 2.23 14.62 -7.21
C SER A 72 1.68 15.52 -6.11
N THR A 73 2.24 15.44 -4.89
CA THR A 73 1.83 16.23 -3.73
C THR A 73 2.75 17.42 -3.42
N SER A 74 3.84 17.58 -4.18
CA SER A 74 4.79 18.70 -4.08
C SER A 74 4.42 19.89 -4.96
#